data_AF-A0A2A3J765-F1
#
_entry.id   AF-A0A2A3J765-F1
#
_cell.length_a   1.000
_cell.length_b   1.000
_cell.length_c   1.000
_cell.angle_alpha   90.00
_cell.angle_beta   90.00
_cell.angle_gamma   90.00
#
_symmetry.space_group_name_H-M   'P 1'
#
loop_
_entity.id
_entity.type
_entity.pdbx_description
1 polymer ?
#
loop_
_entity_poly.entity_id
_entity_poly.type
_entity_poly.pdbx_seq_one_letter_code
_entity_poly.pdbx_strand_id
1 'polypeptide(L)'
;MVFHRTWERRIPRAEAVARTNRAYAGQEFGPHPDLMRHELPEYWAYGLYFNPNAGRLPDDDLDTDLSAGEVRPAPPADSPAWTLEA
;
A
#
# COMPACT_ATOMS: atom_id res chain seq x y z
N MET A 1 -3.02 -2.30 23.16
CA MET A 1 -3.48 -2.35 21.76
C MET A 1 -2.23 -2.58 20.91
N VAL A 2 -2.02 -3.81 20.44
CA VAL A 2 -0.72 -4.25 19.89
C VAL A 2 -0.89 -4.46 18.39
N PHE A 3 -0.30 -3.56 17.60
CA PHE A 3 -0.17 -3.64 16.15
C PHE A 3 1.09 -4.45 15.82
N HIS A 4 0.97 -5.76 15.59
CA HIS A 4 2.11 -6.64 15.26
C HIS A 4 1.69 -7.58 14.13
N ARG A 5 2.07 -7.28 12.88
CA ARG A 5 2.59 -8.30 11.92
C ARG A 5 2.95 -7.81 10.51
N THR A 6 2.58 -6.59 10.09
CA THR A 6 2.93 -6.07 8.74
C THR A 6 4.21 -5.23 8.67
N TRP A 7 4.92 -5.02 9.80
CA TRP A 7 6.04 -4.06 9.90
C TRP A 7 7.46 -4.65 9.85
N GLU A 8 7.65 -5.94 9.56
CA GLU A 8 9.02 -6.49 9.47
C GLU A 8 9.86 -5.84 8.35
N ARG A 9 9.20 -5.21 7.37
CA ARG A 9 9.81 -4.22 6.50
C ARG A 9 9.36 -2.85 6.98
N ARG A 10 10.13 -2.19 7.84
CA ARG A 10 9.89 -0.81 8.29
C ARG A 10 10.02 0.15 7.10
N ILE A 11 9.00 0.20 6.23
CA ILE A 11 8.96 1.12 5.11
C ILE A 11 8.95 2.55 5.68
N PRO A 12 9.89 3.42 5.28
CA PRO A 12 9.91 4.80 5.74
C PRO A 12 8.60 5.51 5.42
N ARG A 13 8.19 6.44 6.27
CA ARG A 13 6.96 7.23 6.06
C ARG A 13 6.97 7.94 4.70
N ALA A 14 8.12 8.47 4.27
CA ALA A 14 8.27 9.11 2.97
C ALA A 14 7.93 8.14 1.82
N GLU A 15 8.38 6.89 1.90
CA GLU A 15 8.09 5.88 0.89
C GLU A 15 6.62 5.45 0.92
N ALA A 16 6.03 5.28 2.11
CA ALA A 16 4.61 4.99 2.24
C ALA A 16 3.75 6.07 1.56
N VAL A 17 4.07 7.35 1.78
CA VAL A 17 3.39 8.48 1.12
C VAL A 17 3.64 8.47 -0.39
N ALA A 18 4.88 8.21 -0.83
CA ALA A 18 5.20 8.16 -2.25
C ALA A 18 4.46 7.03 -2.99
N ARG A 19 4.29 5.86 -2.35
CA ARG A 19 3.51 4.75 -2.91
C ARG A 19 2.03 5.12 -3.07
N THR A 20 1.45 5.77 -2.07
CA THR A 20 0.07 6.30 -2.13
C THR A 20 -0.07 7.32 -3.25
N ASN A 21 0.80 8.33 -3.30
CA ASN A 21 0.77 9.37 -4.33
C ASN A 21 0.86 8.77 -5.74
N ARG A 22 1.74 7.80 -5.94
CA ARG A 22 1.89 7.11 -7.23
C ARG A 22 0.64 6.32 -7.60
N ALA A 23 0.04 5.61 -6.65
CA ALA A 23 -1.14 4.77 -6.91
C ALA A 23 -2.37 5.58 -7.33
N TYR A 24 -2.52 6.78 -6.77
CA TYR A 24 -3.66 7.66 -7.02
C TYR A 24 -3.31 8.86 -7.92
N ALA A 25 -2.13 8.86 -8.54
CA ALA A 25 -1.70 9.95 -9.41
C ALA A 25 -2.67 10.11 -10.59
N GLY A 26 -3.24 11.30 -10.73
CA GLY A 26 -4.19 11.62 -11.80
C GLY A 26 -5.55 10.94 -11.67
N GLN A 27 -5.86 10.30 -10.54
CA GLN A 27 -7.21 9.85 -10.26
C GLN A 27 -8.06 11.02 -9.74
N GLU A 28 -9.24 11.16 -10.32
CA GLU A 28 -10.30 11.99 -9.78
C GLU A 28 -11.26 11.08 -8.99
N PHE A 29 -11.58 11.46 -7.76
CA PHE A 29 -12.56 10.76 -6.94
C PHE A 29 -13.88 11.53 -6.98
N GLY A 30 -14.95 10.89 -7.42
CA GLY A 30 -16.29 11.40 -7.25
C GLY A 30 -16.77 11.35 -5.80
N PRO A 31 -18.01 11.78 -5.54
CA PRO A 31 -18.69 11.42 -4.29
C PRO A 31 -18.81 9.89 -4.16
N HIS A 32 -19.29 9.41 -3.01
CA HIS A 32 -19.58 7.99 -2.78
C HIS A 32 -20.21 7.32 -4.04
N PRO A 33 -19.67 6.18 -4.52
CA PRO A 33 -18.81 5.22 -3.83
C PRO A 33 -17.30 5.28 -4.15
N ASP A 34 -16.82 6.32 -4.85
CA ASP A 34 -15.43 6.35 -5.37
C ASP A 34 -14.36 6.54 -4.29
N LEU A 35 -14.74 7.06 -3.12
CA LEU A 35 -13.86 7.13 -1.96
C LEU A 35 -13.69 5.75 -1.33
N MET A 36 -12.44 5.39 -1.02
CA MET A 36 -12.14 4.14 -0.30
C MET A 36 -13.07 3.99 0.90
N ARG A 37 -13.80 2.87 0.92
CA ARG A 37 -14.72 2.56 2.01
C ARG A 37 -13.92 2.25 3.29
N HIS A 38 -14.66 2.09 4.39
CA HIS A 38 -14.07 1.66 5.65
C HIS A 38 -13.64 0.20 5.52
N GLU A 39 -12.45 -0.01 4.98
CA GLU A 39 -11.75 -1.28 5.02
C GLU A 39 -10.70 -1.20 6.12
N LEU A 40 -10.36 -2.36 6.69
CA LEU A 40 -9.29 -2.42 7.68
C LEU A 40 -8.00 -1.88 7.04
N PRO A 41 -7.15 -1.16 7.80
CA PRO A 41 -5.92 -0.58 7.28
C PRO A 41 -5.04 -1.53 6.47
N GLU A 42 -5.09 -2.81 6.84
CA GLU A 42 -4.38 -3.92 6.22
C GLU A 42 -4.83 -4.14 4.76
N TYR A 43 -6.12 -4.06 4.47
CA TYR A 43 -6.67 -4.43 3.16
C TYR A 43 -6.37 -3.41 2.06
N TRP A 44 -6.59 -2.11 2.31
CA TRP A 44 -6.31 -1.09 1.27
C TRP A 44 -4.81 -0.92 1.01
N ALA A 45 -3.98 -1.16 2.03
CA ALA A 45 -2.54 -1.03 1.94
C ALA A 45 -1.91 -2.13 1.07
N TYR A 46 -2.42 -3.37 1.12
CA TYR A 46 -1.79 -4.48 0.40
C TYR A 46 -1.66 -4.27 -1.11
N GLY A 47 -2.64 -3.63 -1.74
CA GLY A 47 -2.56 -3.26 -3.16
C GLY A 47 -1.39 -2.31 -3.50
N LEU A 48 -0.95 -1.50 -2.53
CA LEU A 48 0.17 -0.56 -2.68
C LEU A 48 1.54 -1.22 -2.47
N TYR A 49 1.59 -2.28 -1.67
CA TYR A 49 2.85 -2.90 -1.23
C TYR A 49 3.16 -4.21 -1.92
N PHE A 50 2.18 -5.04 -2.25
CA PHE A 50 2.39 -6.38 -2.78
C PHE A 50 1.88 -6.52 -4.21
N ASN A 51 2.59 -7.32 -5.01
CA ASN A 51 2.06 -7.80 -6.28
C ASN A 51 0.98 -8.85 -6.01
N PRO A 52 -0.07 -8.94 -6.86
CA PRO A 52 -1.04 -10.02 -6.77
C PRO A 52 -0.34 -11.36 -7.01
N ASN A 53 -0.58 -12.33 -6.13
CA ASN A 53 -0.15 -13.71 -6.34
C ASN A 53 -1.32 -14.50 -6.93
N ALA A 54 -1.13 -15.11 -8.10
CA ALA A 54 -2.20 -15.78 -8.85
C ALA A 54 -3.47 -14.92 -9.03
N GLY A 55 -3.29 -13.60 -9.21
CA GLY A 55 -4.38 -12.64 -9.39
C GLY A 55 -5.11 -12.23 -8.11
N ARG A 56 -4.65 -12.65 -6.93
CA ARG A 56 -5.22 -12.28 -5.63
C ARG A 56 -4.26 -11.41 -4.83
N LEU A 57 -4.80 -10.41 -4.15
CA LEU A 57 -4.08 -9.69 -3.12
C LEU A 57 -4.10 -10.54 -1.83
N PRO A 58 -3.21 -10.27 -0.87
CA PRO A 58 -3.21 -10.96 0.41
C PRO A 58 -4.27 -10.41 1.37
N ASP A 59 -5.49 -10.14 0.87
CA ASP A 59 -6.61 -9.54 1.60
C ASP A 59 -7.67 -10.55 2.06
N ASP A 60 -7.52 -11.83 1.70
CA ASP A 60 -8.49 -12.89 2.06
C ASP A 60 -8.32 -13.40 3.51
N ASP A 61 -7.12 -13.29 4.12
CA ASP A 61 -6.81 -13.83 5.46
C ASP A 61 -5.79 -12.95 6.22
N LEU A 62 -6.15 -12.54 7.44
CA LEU A 62 -5.29 -11.74 8.34
C LEU A 62 -4.05 -12.50 8.83
N ASP A 63 -4.07 -13.83 8.78
CA ASP A 63 -2.94 -14.69 9.13
C ASP A 63 -2.08 -15.07 7.89
N THR A 64 -2.37 -14.50 6.72
CA THR A 64 -1.54 -14.71 5.51
C THR A 64 -0.08 -14.38 5.80
N ASP A 65 0.81 -15.34 5.56
CA ASP A 65 2.25 -15.12 5.66
C ASP A 65 2.72 -14.24 4.49
N LEU A 66 2.95 -12.96 4.79
CA LEU A 66 3.42 -11.96 3.83
C LEU A 66 4.93 -12.02 3.59
N SER A 67 5.68 -12.84 4.34
CA SER A 67 7.14 -12.91 4.22
C SER A 67 7.59 -13.38 2.82
N ALA A 68 6.78 -14.24 2.20
CA ALA A 68 6.98 -14.75 0.85
C ALA A 68 6.37 -13.87 -0.26
N GLY A 69 5.66 -12.78 0.11
CA GLY A 69 5.02 -11.89 -0.84
C GLY A 69 6.02 -11.08 -1.65
N GLU A 70 5.82 -11.00 -2.97
CA GLU A 70 6.62 -10.12 -3.82
C GLU A 70 6.20 -8.67 -3.59
N VAL A 71 7.13 -7.87 -3.07
CA VAL A 71 6.91 -6.45 -2.77
C VAL A 71 7.09 -5.62 -4.04
N ARG A 72 6.12 -4.75 -4.32
CA ARG A 72 6.21 -3.76 -5.40
C ARG A 72 7.43 -2.87 -5.20
N PRO A 73 8.18 -2.51 -6.26
CA PRO A 73 9.29 -1.58 -6.14
C PRO A 73 8.80 -0.22 -5.63
N ALA A 74 9.65 0.48 -4.88
CA ALA A 74 9.40 1.87 -4.53
C ALA A 74 9.25 2.73 -5.80
N PRO A 75 8.55 3.87 -5.74
CA PRO A 75 8.58 4.84 -6.82
C PRO A 75 10.02 5.26 -7.18
N PRO A 76 10.35 5.49 -8.47
CA PRO A 76 11.65 6.04 -8.87
C PRO A 76 12.02 7.28 -8.05
N ALA A 77 13.28 7.46 -7.68
CA ALA A 77 13.71 8.54 -6.78
C ALA A 77 13.44 9.96 -7.34
N ASP A 78 13.42 10.09 -8.66
CA ASP A 78 13.10 11.31 -9.40
C ASP A 78 11.60 11.50 -9.68
N SER A 79 10.76 10.59 -9.17
CA SER A 79 9.31 10.64 -9.34
C SER A 79 8.71 11.82 -8.57
N PRO A 80 7.73 12.54 -9.16
CA PRO A 80 6.96 13.56 -8.43
C PRO A 80 6.11 12.99 -7.28
N ALA A 81 6.02 11.66 -7.17
CA ALA A 81 5.34 11.00 -6.06
C ALA A 81 6.04 11.23 -4.71
N TRP A 82 7.35 11.51 -4.70
CA TRP A 82 8.10 11.84 -3.49
C TRP A 82 7.84 13.30 -3.09
N THR A 83 6.92 13.50 -2.15
CA THR A 83 6.50 14.84 -1.69
C THR A 83 6.98 15.19 -0.29
N LEU A 84 7.59 14.24 0.42
CA LEU A 84 8.17 14.44 1.74
C LEU A 84 9.69 14.37 1.62
N GLU A 85 10.36 15.26 2.35
CA GLU A 85 11.80 15.19 2.55
C GLU A 85 12.19 13.86 3.22
N ALA A 86 13.37 13.35 2.86
CA ALA A 86 13.93 12.11 3.40
C ALA A 86 14.39 12.24 4.87
#